data_AF-A0A5S3WU67-F1
#
_entry.id   AF-A0A5S3WU67-F1
#
_cell.length_a   1.000
_cell.length_b   1.000
_cell.length_c   1.000
_cell.angle_alpha   90.00
_cell.angle_beta   90.00
_cell.angle_gamma   90.00
#
_symmetry.space_group_name_H-M   'P 1'
#
loop_
_entity.id
_entity.type
_entity.pdbx_description
1 polymer ?
#
loop_
_entity_poly.entity_id
_entity_poly.type
_entity_poly.pdbx_seq_one_letter_code
_entity_poly.pdbx_strand_id
1 'polypeptide(L)'
;MNIASIPFCALVLFTLSACGGGSGGEPTSTSNTETSATTSTNTQSSTDTSSNSGNSDSTNTNANDGDQAAETVTYQLTFTRTWEAENFPTNFPGNSHFSPLVGLTHNQDGFIFKPDTTASAGMISMAETGSKSALKDEISTIQNAGNSNYLIDESGVSGSAKSVTFTFEASQQFPLLSVVSMVAPSPDWFIGLESFPLFTDNQWIDSQTIQLMVYDAGSDSGPRFSSANQATSPAEPIMLLTSDPSDSDFSQGVHAQSGDYIGMIEIKRL
;
A
#
# COMPACT_ATOMS: atom_id res chain seq x y z
N MET A 1 -13.14 -29.84 -40.24
CA MET A 1 -12.66 -29.16 -39.02
C MET A 1 -11.27 -29.69 -38.74
N ASN A 2 -10.27 -28.83 -38.90
CA ASN A 2 -8.85 -29.15 -38.86
C ASN A 2 -8.39 -29.12 -37.40
N ILE A 3 -7.80 -30.20 -36.91
CA ILE A 3 -7.28 -30.31 -35.55
C ILE A 3 -5.80 -29.92 -35.62
N ALA A 4 -5.45 -28.77 -35.05
CA ALA A 4 -4.07 -28.31 -34.96
C ALA A 4 -3.48 -28.68 -33.60
N SER A 5 -2.48 -29.56 -33.61
CA SER A 5 -1.64 -29.91 -32.46
C SER A 5 -0.68 -28.76 -32.13
N ILE A 6 -0.58 -28.41 -30.84
CA ILE A 6 0.41 -27.47 -30.30
C ILE A 6 1.55 -28.28 -29.66
N PRO A 7 2.83 -27.99 -29.95
CA PRO A 7 3.94 -28.73 -29.36
C PRO A 7 4.31 -28.19 -27.97
N PHE A 8 4.58 -29.14 -27.08
CA PHE A 8 5.22 -28.99 -25.77
C PHE A 8 6.58 -28.29 -25.91
N CYS A 9 6.78 -27.20 -25.17
CA CYS A 9 8.11 -26.58 -25.01
C CYS A 9 8.70 -26.99 -23.65
N ALA A 10 9.93 -27.50 -23.70
CA ALA A 10 10.62 -28.16 -22.61
C ALA A 10 11.06 -27.19 -21.50
N LEU A 11 10.78 -27.58 -20.26
CA LEU A 11 11.24 -26.95 -19.03
C LEU A 11 12.72 -27.30 -18.79
N VAL A 12 13.60 -26.30 -18.81
CA VAL A 12 15.01 -26.44 -18.43
C VAL A 12 15.14 -26.13 -16.94
N LEU A 13 15.37 -27.17 -16.12
CA LEU A 13 15.77 -27.03 -14.72
C LEU A 13 17.25 -26.62 -14.65
N PHE A 14 17.53 -25.48 -14.00
CA PHE A 14 18.85 -25.18 -13.49
C PHE A 14 18.90 -25.48 -11.99
N THR A 15 19.70 -26.48 -11.62
CA THR A 15 20.07 -26.75 -10.23
C THR A 15 21.38 -26.01 -9.90
N LEU A 16 21.33 -25.11 -8.92
CA LEU A 16 22.53 -24.50 -8.33
C LEU A 16 22.82 -25.19 -6.99
N SER A 17 24.00 -25.79 -6.91
CA SER A 17 24.54 -26.42 -5.71
C SER A 17 25.10 -25.39 -4.74
N ALA A 18 24.86 -25.61 -3.45
CA ALA A 18 25.41 -24.86 -2.34
C ALA A 18 26.73 -25.48 -1.83
N CYS A 19 27.73 -24.62 -1.60
CA CYS A 19 28.89 -24.75 -0.70
C CYS A 19 29.13 -23.31 -0.18
N GLY A 20 29.40 -22.95 1.07
CA GLY A 20 29.83 -23.63 2.29
C GLY A 20 30.89 -22.75 2.97
N GLY A 21 30.61 -22.25 4.19
CA GLY A 21 31.56 -21.59 5.13
C GLY A 21 31.89 -20.11 4.85
N GLY A 22 31.92 -19.15 5.78
CA GLY A 22 32.01 -19.18 7.24
C GLY A 22 33.31 -18.47 7.69
N SER A 23 33.25 -17.21 8.11
CA SER A 23 34.13 -16.61 9.13
C SER A 23 33.68 -15.19 9.49
N GLY A 24 33.51 -14.93 10.79
CA GLY A 24 33.04 -13.67 11.36
C GLY A 24 34.14 -12.62 11.55
N GLY A 25 33.71 -11.37 11.62
CA GLY A 25 34.54 -10.22 11.95
C GLY A 25 33.68 -9.07 12.42
N GLU A 26 33.59 -8.89 13.73
CA GLU A 26 32.99 -7.77 14.44
C GLU A 26 34.03 -6.63 14.54
N PRO A 27 33.61 -5.35 14.46
CA PRO A 27 34.31 -4.34 15.23
C PRO A 27 33.36 -3.51 16.09
N THR A 28 33.65 -3.55 17.38
CA THR A 28 33.24 -2.64 18.44
C THR A 28 33.59 -1.18 18.11
N SER A 29 32.62 -0.27 18.21
CA SER A 29 32.85 1.18 18.24
C SER A 29 32.57 1.73 19.63
N THR A 30 33.64 2.11 20.33
CA THR A 30 33.63 2.91 21.56
C THR A 30 33.64 4.41 21.20
N SER A 31 32.68 5.19 21.68
CA SER A 31 32.77 6.66 21.71
C SER A 31 32.82 7.15 23.15
N ASN A 32 33.93 7.79 23.51
CA ASN A 32 34.15 8.48 24.77
C ASN A 32 33.57 9.91 24.77
N THR A 33 33.24 10.32 25.98
CA THR A 33 32.78 11.60 26.51
C THR A 33 33.81 12.74 26.38
N GLU A 34 33.28 13.98 26.46
CA GLU A 34 33.82 15.25 27.02
C GLU A 34 33.73 16.43 26.03
N THR A 35 33.03 17.55 26.25
CA THR A 35 32.92 18.57 27.33
C THR A 35 33.56 19.90 26.88
N SER A 36 32.72 20.95 26.87
CA SER A 36 32.97 22.39 27.04
C SER A 36 34.11 23.12 26.31
N ALA A 37 33.77 24.26 25.69
CA ALA A 37 34.19 25.57 26.17
C ALA A 37 33.48 26.75 25.45
N THR A 38 32.92 27.62 26.28
CA THR A 38 32.45 28.99 26.07
C THR A 38 33.58 29.92 25.60
N THR A 39 33.28 30.95 24.79
CA THR A 39 33.83 32.32 24.98
C THR A 39 32.96 33.34 24.23
N SER A 40 32.43 34.30 24.99
CA SER A 40 31.78 35.54 24.53
C SER A 40 32.80 36.67 24.43
N THR A 41 32.56 37.68 23.56
CA THR A 41 32.78 39.13 23.79
C THR A 41 32.38 39.91 22.51
N ASN A 42 31.36 40.81 22.54
CA ASN A 42 31.38 42.26 22.85
C ASN A 42 32.15 43.10 21.79
N THR A 43 31.75 44.26 21.23
CA THR A 43 30.72 45.29 21.51
C THR A 43 30.67 46.30 20.33
N GLN A 44 29.57 47.07 20.23
CA GLN A 44 29.44 48.48 19.75
C GLN A 44 29.54 48.77 18.23
N SER A 45 28.47 49.20 17.53
CA SER A 45 27.67 50.46 17.59
C SER A 45 28.30 51.65 16.83
N SER A 46 27.71 52.05 15.70
CA SER A 46 27.04 53.36 15.55
C SER A 46 26.45 53.58 14.14
N THR A 47 25.19 53.99 14.14
CA THR A 47 24.41 54.82 13.20
C THR A 47 25.18 55.71 12.19
N ASP A 48 24.68 55.82 10.94
CA ASP A 48 23.96 57.03 10.49
C ASP A 48 23.21 56.87 9.13
N THR A 49 22.36 57.86 8.87
CA THR A 49 21.16 57.94 8.04
C THR A 49 21.41 58.50 6.64
N SER A 50 20.66 58.07 5.60
CA SER A 50 19.94 58.95 4.64
C SER A 50 19.49 58.23 3.36
N SER A 51 18.22 58.46 3.05
CA SER A 51 17.40 58.10 1.91
C SER A 51 18.00 58.38 0.52
N ASN A 52 17.68 57.54 -0.47
CA ASN A 52 17.32 58.03 -1.80
C ASN A 52 16.30 57.10 -2.49
N SER A 53 15.29 57.75 -3.07
CA SER A 53 14.19 57.21 -3.87
C SER A 53 14.67 56.83 -5.27
N GLY A 54 14.17 55.71 -5.79
CA GLY A 54 14.47 55.23 -7.14
C GLY A 54 13.44 54.20 -7.58
N ASN A 55 12.28 54.70 -8.02
CA ASN A 55 11.25 53.94 -8.73
C ASN A 55 11.86 53.28 -9.98
N SER A 56 11.77 51.96 -10.07
CA SER A 56 11.95 51.22 -11.32
C SER A 56 10.96 50.07 -11.31
N ASP A 57 9.76 50.43 -11.70
CA ASP A 57 8.73 49.58 -12.27
C ASP A 57 9.38 48.64 -13.32
N SER A 58 9.53 47.37 -12.93
CA SER A 58 9.82 46.29 -13.86
C SER A 58 8.66 45.32 -13.76
N THR A 59 7.62 45.62 -14.54
CA THR A 59 6.60 44.70 -14.96
C THR A 59 7.24 43.60 -15.82
N ASN A 60 7.82 42.60 -15.17
CA ASN A 60 8.08 41.31 -15.79
C ASN A 60 6.89 40.38 -15.50
N THR A 61 5.72 40.71 -16.03
CA THR A 61 4.62 39.77 -16.13
C THR A 61 4.89 38.86 -17.32
N ASN A 62 5.69 37.81 -17.09
CA ASN A 62 5.67 36.64 -17.94
C ASN A 62 4.32 35.95 -17.72
N ALA A 63 3.29 36.45 -18.41
CA ALA A 63 1.99 35.81 -18.52
C ALA A 63 2.15 34.59 -19.44
N ASN A 64 2.62 33.49 -18.87
CA ASN A 64 2.59 32.15 -19.44
C ASN A 64 2.83 31.10 -18.34
N ASP A 65 2.22 31.30 -17.17
CA ASP A 65 2.06 30.22 -16.19
C ASP A 65 0.61 29.77 -16.27
N GLY A 66 0.32 28.93 -17.27
CA GLY A 66 -0.92 28.18 -17.28
C GLY A 66 -0.83 27.19 -16.14
N ASP A 67 -1.47 27.51 -15.00
CA ASP A 67 -1.69 26.70 -13.80
C ASP A 67 -1.14 25.27 -13.90
N GLN A 68 0.18 25.12 -13.70
CA GLN A 68 0.81 23.81 -13.69
C GLN A 68 0.46 23.16 -12.35
N ALA A 69 -0.10 21.96 -12.40
CA ALA A 69 -0.37 21.20 -11.19
C ALA A 69 0.92 20.96 -10.40
N ALA A 70 0.81 20.93 -9.06
CA ALA A 70 1.95 20.65 -8.21
C ALA A 70 2.61 19.31 -8.59
N GLU A 71 3.95 19.25 -8.54
CA GLU A 71 4.70 18.00 -8.80
C GLU A 71 4.40 16.92 -7.78
N THR A 72 4.15 17.32 -6.53
CA THR A 72 3.90 16.45 -5.39
C THR A 72 2.77 17.02 -4.54
N VAL A 73 1.91 16.14 -4.02
CA VAL A 73 0.81 16.50 -3.11
C VAL A 73 0.73 15.52 -1.94
N THR A 74 0.13 15.98 -0.84
CA THR A 74 -0.21 15.12 0.30
C THR A 74 -1.70 14.81 0.29
N TYR A 75 -2.02 13.55 0.53
CA TYR A 75 -3.38 13.07 0.72
C TYR A 75 -3.58 12.59 2.15
N GLN A 76 -4.81 12.69 2.63
CA GLN A 76 -5.31 11.93 3.76
C GLN A 76 -6.12 10.74 3.22
N LEU A 77 -5.84 9.55 3.74
CA LEU A 77 -6.61 8.34 3.52
C LEU A 77 -7.35 7.97 4.81
N THR A 78 -8.65 7.73 4.73
CA THR A 78 -9.45 7.12 5.80
C THR A 78 -10.03 5.81 5.31
N PHE A 79 -9.61 4.69 5.90
CA PHE A 79 -10.27 3.42 5.71
C PHE A 79 -11.33 3.26 6.80
N THR A 80 -12.59 3.03 6.41
CA THR A 80 -13.72 2.76 7.29
C THR A 80 -14.28 1.38 6.99
N ARG A 81 -14.37 0.52 8.01
CA ARG A 81 -15.02 -0.79 7.87
C ARG A 81 -16.54 -0.65 8.01
N THR A 82 -17.26 -1.41 7.20
CA THR A 82 -18.71 -1.63 7.33
C THR A 82 -19.02 -3.10 7.59
N TRP A 83 -18.01 -3.98 7.64
CA TRP A 83 -18.13 -5.39 7.99
C TRP A 83 -18.48 -5.60 9.46
N GLU A 84 -19.74 -5.94 9.72
CA GLU A 84 -20.26 -6.15 11.07
C GLU A 84 -21.22 -7.34 11.09
N ALA A 85 -21.45 -7.92 12.29
CA ALA A 85 -22.35 -9.07 12.44
C ALA A 85 -23.81 -8.78 12.04
N GLU A 86 -24.21 -7.50 12.07
CA GLU A 86 -25.56 -7.06 11.69
C GLU A 86 -25.83 -7.23 10.18
N ASN A 87 -24.83 -6.96 9.35
CA ASN A 87 -24.96 -6.95 7.90
C ASN A 87 -24.23 -8.10 7.19
N PHE A 88 -23.23 -8.74 7.82
CA PHE A 88 -22.60 -9.97 7.33
C PHE A 88 -22.69 -11.06 8.42
N PRO A 89 -23.88 -11.60 8.72
CA PRO A 89 -24.09 -12.46 9.89
C PRO A 89 -23.53 -13.88 9.75
N THR A 90 -23.32 -14.39 8.53
CA THR A 90 -22.97 -15.79 8.30
C THR A 90 -21.57 -16.09 8.81
N ASN A 91 -21.48 -16.90 9.86
CA ASN A 91 -20.24 -17.28 10.55
C ASN A 91 -19.35 -16.09 10.98
N PHE A 92 -19.94 -14.92 11.24
CA PHE A 92 -19.20 -13.71 11.60
C PHE A 92 -18.24 -13.95 12.78
N PRO A 93 -16.94 -13.66 12.65
CA PRO A 93 -15.97 -13.94 13.70
C PRO A 93 -16.04 -12.91 14.83
N GLY A 94 -16.12 -13.37 16.08
CA GLY A 94 -16.21 -12.48 17.25
C GLY A 94 -14.98 -11.59 17.48
N ASN A 95 -13.82 -11.94 16.89
CA ASN A 95 -12.59 -11.15 16.88
C ASN A 95 -12.32 -10.54 15.49
N SER A 96 -13.36 -10.20 14.72
CA SER A 96 -13.26 -9.55 13.42
C SER A 96 -12.38 -8.29 13.46
N HIS A 97 -11.41 -8.19 12.56
CA HIS A 97 -10.55 -7.02 12.39
C HIS A 97 -9.97 -6.96 10.98
N PHE A 98 -9.28 -5.85 10.71
CA PHE A 98 -8.42 -5.69 9.55
C PHE A 98 -6.98 -5.57 10.02
N SER A 99 -6.07 -6.28 9.36
CA SER A 99 -4.64 -6.18 9.68
C SER A 99 -4.12 -4.76 9.43
N PRO A 100 -2.92 -4.44 9.96
CA PRO A 100 -2.20 -3.24 9.55
C PRO A 100 -2.17 -3.07 8.03
N LEU A 101 -2.43 -1.84 7.55
CA LEU A 101 -2.41 -1.53 6.12
C LEU A 101 -0.97 -1.41 5.61
N VAL A 102 -0.75 -1.86 4.39
CA VAL A 102 0.52 -1.75 3.67
C VAL A 102 0.27 -1.40 2.21
N GLY A 103 1.11 -0.56 1.64
CA GLY A 103 0.90 -0.04 0.30
C GLY A 103 2.02 0.85 -0.18
N LEU A 104 1.81 1.51 -1.31
CA LEU A 104 2.78 2.39 -1.94
C LEU A 104 2.08 3.36 -2.90
N THR A 105 2.73 4.48 -3.19
CA THR A 105 2.48 5.22 -4.43
C THR A 105 3.50 4.83 -5.48
N HIS A 106 3.07 4.65 -6.72
CA HIS A 106 3.89 4.03 -7.77
C HIS A 106 3.54 4.51 -9.18
N ASN A 107 4.41 4.18 -10.13
CA ASN A 107 4.18 4.36 -11.57
C ASN A 107 3.49 3.10 -12.17
N GLN A 108 3.27 3.04 -13.48
CA GLN A 108 2.61 1.90 -14.12
C GLN A 108 3.39 0.58 -14.02
N ASP A 109 4.69 0.64 -13.74
CA ASP A 109 5.58 -0.53 -13.65
C ASP A 109 5.68 -1.10 -12.22
N GLY A 110 5.17 -0.38 -11.21
CA GLY A 110 5.01 -0.89 -9.85
C GLY A 110 3.62 -1.50 -9.63
N PHE A 111 3.55 -2.58 -8.85
CA PHE A 111 2.31 -3.14 -8.32
C PHE A 111 2.62 -4.08 -7.15
N ILE A 112 1.66 -4.26 -6.23
CA ILE A 112 1.78 -5.23 -5.13
C ILE A 112 0.81 -6.40 -5.26
N PHE A 113 -0.32 -6.22 -5.95
CA PHE A 113 -1.24 -7.30 -6.31
C PHE A 113 -1.98 -6.94 -7.61
N LYS A 114 -2.46 -7.94 -8.35
CA LYS A 114 -3.37 -7.78 -9.49
C LYS A 114 -4.34 -8.96 -9.53
N PRO A 115 -5.65 -8.73 -9.78
CA PRO A 115 -6.56 -9.82 -10.09
C PRO A 115 -6.05 -10.65 -11.27
N ASP A 116 -6.42 -11.93 -11.30
CA ASP A 116 -6.01 -12.91 -12.32
C ASP A 116 -4.50 -13.20 -12.38
N THR A 117 -3.76 -12.83 -11.32
CA THR A 117 -2.33 -13.15 -11.18
C THR A 117 -2.06 -13.89 -9.87
N THR A 118 -1.02 -14.73 -9.84
CA THR A 118 -0.61 -15.41 -8.61
C THR A 118 -0.07 -14.40 -7.60
N ALA A 119 -0.51 -14.52 -6.34
CA ALA A 119 0.00 -13.70 -5.24
C ALA A 119 1.51 -13.93 -5.01
N SER A 120 2.24 -12.85 -4.71
CA SER A 120 3.64 -12.93 -4.26
C SER A 120 3.74 -13.54 -2.87
N ALA A 121 4.97 -13.92 -2.45
CA ALA A 121 5.19 -14.43 -1.10
C ALA A 121 4.83 -13.37 -0.02
N GLY A 122 5.10 -12.10 -0.30
CA GLY A 122 4.70 -10.97 0.55
C GLY A 122 3.17 -10.84 0.65
N MET A 123 2.47 -10.94 -0.48
CA MET A 123 1.00 -10.89 -0.50
C MET A 123 0.37 -12.07 0.23
N ILE A 124 0.87 -13.29 0.03
CA ILE A 124 0.42 -14.49 0.76
C ILE A 124 0.63 -14.29 2.27
N SER A 125 1.82 -13.88 2.69
CA SER A 125 2.09 -13.64 4.10
C SER A 125 1.17 -12.56 4.70
N MET A 126 0.86 -11.51 3.93
CA MET A 126 -0.05 -10.46 4.37
C MET A 126 -1.48 -10.99 4.49
N ALA A 127 -1.97 -11.71 3.49
CA ALA A 127 -3.34 -12.21 3.42
C ALA A 127 -3.65 -13.34 4.42
N GLU A 128 -2.67 -14.19 4.75
CA GLU A 128 -2.88 -15.31 5.68
C GLU A 128 -2.60 -14.94 7.15
N THR A 129 -1.73 -13.94 7.41
CA THR A 129 -1.25 -13.65 8.77
C THR A 129 -1.34 -12.19 9.20
N GLY A 130 -1.60 -11.28 8.27
CA GLY A 130 -1.56 -9.83 8.51
C GLY A 130 -0.14 -9.27 8.64
N SER A 131 0.89 -10.08 8.40
CA SER A 131 2.29 -9.65 8.46
C SER A 131 2.66 -8.82 7.24
N LYS A 132 3.19 -7.61 7.47
CA LYS A 132 3.63 -6.69 6.41
C LYS A 132 5.07 -6.91 5.96
N SER A 133 5.88 -7.67 6.71
CA SER A 133 7.35 -7.66 6.56
C SER A 133 7.81 -8.06 5.17
N ALA A 134 7.38 -9.22 4.67
CA ALA A 134 7.79 -9.71 3.35
C ALA A 134 7.28 -8.78 2.22
N LEU A 135 6.07 -8.25 2.35
CA LEU A 135 5.52 -7.33 1.35
C LEU A 135 6.25 -5.97 1.34
N LYS A 136 6.73 -5.50 2.51
CA LYS A 136 7.58 -4.31 2.58
C LYS A 136 8.92 -4.52 1.89
N ASP A 137 9.50 -5.72 1.97
CA ASP A 137 10.74 -6.06 1.25
C ASP A 137 10.52 -6.08 -0.28
N GLU A 138 9.36 -6.58 -0.72
CA GLU A 138 8.94 -6.51 -2.13
C GLU A 138 8.74 -5.06 -2.59
N ILE A 139 8.08 -4.22 -1.78
CA ILE A 139 7.93 -2.78 -2.07
C ILE A 139 9.29 -2.08 -2.13
N SER A 140 10.23 -2.42 -1.24
CA SER A 140 11.60 -1.88 -1.32
C SER A 140 12.28 -2.25 -2.63
N THR A 141 12.02 -3.45 -3.16
CA THR A 141 12.52 -3.87 -4.48
C THR A 141 11.91 -3.03 -5.60
N ILE A 142 10.61 -2.70 -5.52
CA ILE A 142 9.93 -1.78 -6.47
C ILE A 142 10.55 -0.39 -6.41
N GLN A 143 10.82 0.14 -5.21
CA GLN A 143 11.46 1.44 -5.01
C GLN A 143 12.89 1.47 -5.59
N ASN A 144 13.68 0.42 -5.34
CA ASN A 144 15.04 0.30 -5.87
C ASN A 144 15.08 0.19 -7.41
N ALA A 145 14.00 -0.30 -8.02
CA ALA A 145 13.82 -0.31 -9.47
C ALA A 145 13.38 1.06 -10.05
N GLY A 146 13.12 2.06 -9.20
CA GLY A 146 12.69 3.39 -9.62
C GLY A 146 11.18 3.50 -9.88
N ASN A 147 10.38 2.54 -9.39
CA ASN A 147 8.94 2.44 -9.68
C ASN A 147 8.03 2.95 -8.55
N SER A 148 8.61 3.40 -7.44
CA SER A 148 7.90 3.99 -6.30
C SER A 148 8.86 4.86 -5.49
N ASN A 149 8.34 5.86 -4.76
CA ASN A 149 9.08 6.65 -3.79
C ASN A 149 8.46 6.69 -2.38
N TYR A 150 7.28 6.10 -2.18
CA TYR A 150 6.56 6.16 -0.90
C TYR A 150 6.10 4.77 -0.47
N LEU A 151 6.37 4.41 0.78
CA LEU A 151 5.86 3.21 1.45
C LEU A 151 4.76 3.62 2.43
N ILE A 152 3.61 2.96 2.35
CA ILE A 152 2.56 3.01 3.36
C ILE A 152 2.77 1.84 4.31
N ASP A 153 2.94 2.13 5.60
CA ASP A 153 3.18 1.14 6.65
C ASP A 153 2.39 1.52 7.91
N GLU A 154 1.08 1.28 7.87
CA GLU A 154 0.13 1.93 8.79
C GLU A 154 -0.56 0.93 9.71
N SER A 155 -1.23 1.44 10.74
CA SER A 155 -2.01 0.62 11.67
C SER A 155 -3.26 0.01 11.00
N GLY A 156 -3.83 -1.01 11.63
CA GLY A 156 -5.05 -1.69 11.14
C GLY A 156 -6.31 -1.19 11.83
N VAL A 157 -7.43 -1.84 11.56
CA VAL A 157 -8.72 -1.57 12.24
C VAL A 157 -9.06 -2.76 13.14
N SER A 158 -8.70 -2.65 14.43
CA SER A 158 -8.87 -3.74 15.40
C SER A 158 -10.01 -3.50 16.40
N GLY A 159 -10.57 -4.59 16.92
CA GLY A 159 -11.56 -4.56 17.99
C GLY A 159 -12.80 -3.72 17.65
N SER A 160 -13.11 -2.73 18.49
CA SER A 160 -14.25 -1.82 18.33
C SER A 160 -13.97 -0.61 17.43
N ALA A 161 -12.74 -0.43 16.94
CA ALA A 161 -12.41 0.65 16.02
C ALA A 161 -13.20 0.47 14.71
N LYS A 162 -13.69 1.57 14.15
CA LYS A 162 -14.43 1.59 12.88
C LYS A 162 -13.59 2.06 11.71
N SER A 163 -12.52 2.80 11.98
CA SER A 163 -11.69 3.39 10.94
C SER A 163 -10.25 3.59 11.40
N VAL A 164 -9.39 3.82 10.41
CA VAL A 164 -8.01 4.29 10.56
C VAL A 164 -7.76 5.39 9.53
N THR A 165 -7.07 6.45 9.96
CA THR A 165 -6.75 7.61 9.11
C THR A 165 -5.26 7.89 9.16
N PHE A 166 -4.65 8.11 8.00
CA PHE A 166 -3.24 8.46 7.86
C PHE A 166 -3.03 9.36 6.64
N THR A 167 -1.82 9.87 6.48
CA THR A 167 -1.44 10.69 5.32
C THR A 167 -0.39 9.98 4.47
N PHE A 168 -0.40 10.24 3.17
CA PHE A 168 0.60 9.74 2.25
C PHE A 168 0.92 10.77 1.17
N GLU A 169 2.09 10.63 0.55
CA GLU A 169 2.54 11.50 -0.54
C GLU A 169 2.37 10.81 -1.89
N ALA A 170 1.93 11.58 -2.88
CA ALA A 170 1.92 11.18 -4.29
C ALA A 170 2.64 12.24 -5.12
N SER A 171 3.29 11.82 -6.21
CA SER A 171 3.91 12.73 -7.17
C SER A 171 3.45 12.42 -8.59
N GLN A 172 3.64 13.35 -9.52
CA GLN A 172 3.31 13.12 -10.93
C GLN A 172 4.09 11.92 -11.51
N GLN A 173 5.27 11.61 -10.96
CA GLN A 173 6.06 10.43 -11.32
C GLN A 173 5.47 9.13 -10.75
N PHE A 174 4.79 9.19 -9.60
CA PHE A 174 4.20 8.05 -8.91
C PHE A 174 2.72 8.31 -8.58
N PRO A 175 1.85 8.44 -9.61
CA PRO A 175 0.49 8.95 -9.44
C PRO A 175 -0.53 7.87 -9.05
N LEU A 176 -0.12 6.61 -8.93
CA LEU A 176 -1.01 5.48 -8.64
C LEU A 176 -0.88 5.09 -7.17
N LEU A 177 -2.01 4.80 -6.52
CA LEU A 177 -2.06 4.28 -5.16
C LEU A 177 -2.45 2.81 -5.17
N SER A 178 -1.64 1.98 -4.51
CA SER A 178 -2.07 0.64 -4.10
C SER A 178 -1.95 0.47 -2.60
N VAL A 179 -2.97 -0.13 -1.97
CA VAL A 179 -2.97 -0.42 -0.53
C VAL A 179 -3.79 -1.68 -0.26
N VAL A 180 -3.35 -2.51 0.68
CA VAL A 180 -3.99 -3.79 1.04
C VAL A 180 -4.06 -3.99 2.55
N SER A 181 -4.99 -4.83 2.98
CA SER A 181 -5.13 -5.29 4.37
C SER A 181 -5.89 -6.60 4.44
N MET A 182 -5.46 -7.52 5.31
CA MET A 182 -6.13 -8.80 5.54
C MET A 182 -7.48 -8.60 6.23
N VAL A 183 -8.49 -9.33 5.75
CA VAL A 183 -9.76 -9.55 6.44
C VAL A 183 -9.52 -10.64 7.47
N ALA A 184 -9.71 -10.34 8.75
CA ALA A 184 -9.21 -11.21 9.81
C ALA A 184 -10.28 -11.58 10.85
N PRO A 185 -10.31 -12.84 11.33
CA PRO A 185 -9.61 -14.00 10.78
C PRO A 185 -10.17 -14.38 9.40
N SER A 186 -9.32 -14.94 8.54
CA SER A 186 -9.69 -15.60 7.29
C SER A 186 -8.57 -16.55 6.86
N PRO A 187 -8.80 -17.45 5.88
CA PRO A 187 -7.75 -18.28 5.30
C PRO A 187 -6.67 -17.40 4.64
N ASP A 188 -7.06 -16.62 3.63
CA ASP A 188 -6.17 -15.75 2.85
C ASP A 188 -6.93 -14.57 2.21
N TRP A 189 -7.99 -14.09 2.89
CA TRP A 189 -8.87 -13.06 2.34
C TRP A 189 -8.37 -11.65 2.67
N PHE A 190 -8.46 -10.73 1.72
CA PHE A 190 -7.97 -9.37 1.89
C PHE A 190 -8.84 -8.33 1.15
N ILE A 191 -8.75 -7.08 1.60
CA ILE A 191 -9.22 -5.92 0.85
C ILE A 191 -8.04 -5.24 0.17
N GLY A 192 -8.28 -4.64 -0.98
CA GLY A 192 -7.24 -3.92 -1.69
C GLY A 192 -7.76 -2.86 -2.63
N LEU A 193 -6.99 -1.78 -2.76
CA LEU A 193 -7.06 -0.82 -3.85
C LEU A 193 -5.85 -1.09 -4.75
N GLU A 194 -6.09 -1.37 -6.03
CA GLU A 194 -5.06 -1.64 -7.02
C GLU A 194 -4.92 -0.43 -7.93
N SER A 195 -3.70 0.10 -8.05
CA SER A 195 -3.29 1.11 -9.04
C SER A 195 -4.27 2.27 -9.24
N PHE A 196 -4.87 2.78 -8.16
CA PHE A 196 -5.88 3.82 -8.26
C PHE A 196 -5.25 5.17 -8.67
N PRO A 197 -5.71 5.81 -9.76
CA PRO A 197 -5.08 7.02 -10.26
C PRO A 197 -5.46 8.25 -9.43
N LEU A 198 -4.46 8.95 -8.90
CA LEU A 198 -4.60 10.21 -8.16
C LEU A 198 -4.39 11.44 -9.05
N PHE A 199 -3.68 11.27 -10.16
CA PHE A 199 -3.34 12.33 -11.12
C PHE A 199 -3.68 11.88 -12.54
N THR A 200 -4.57 12.62 -13.20
CA THR A 200 -5.01 12.37 -14.59
C THR A 200 -5.22 13.69 -15.30
N ASP A 201 -4.91 13.77 -16.60
CA ASP A 201 -5.15 14.97 -17.41
C ASP A 201 -4.59 16.27 -16.81
N ASN A 202 -3.38 16.18 -16.26
CA ASN A 202 -2.68 17.29 -15.59
C ASN A 202 -3.41 17.82 -14.34
N GLN A 203 -4.24 17.00 -13.70
CA GLN A 203 -5.01 17.37 -12.52
C GLN A 203 -4.96 16.29 -11.43
N TRP A 204 -4.77 16.74 -10.19
CA TRP A 204 -4.90 15.91 -9.00
C TRP A 204 -6.37 15.81 -8.61
N ILE A 205 -6.81 14.62 -8.18
CA ILE A 205 -8.13 14.50 -7.57
C ILE A 205 -8.18 15.26 -6.25
N ASP A 206 -9.29 15.93 -5.98
CA ASP A 206 -9.52 16.61 -4.70
C ASP A 206 -9.99 15.64 -3.61
N SER A 207 -10.93 14.76 -3.96
CA SER A 207 -11.47 13.77 -3.05
C SER A 207 -12.12 12.63 -3.83
N GLN A 208 -12.03 11.41 -3.29
CA GLN A 208 -12.74 10.24 -3.80
C GLN A 208 -13.10 9.29 -2.65
N THR A 209 -14.33 8.76 -2.69
CA THR A 209 -14.71 7.59 -1.89
C THR A 209 -14.72 6.35 -2.78
N ILE A 210 -14.00 5.30 -2.38
CA ILE A 210 -13.91 4.02 -3.08
C ILE A 210 -14.52 2.94 -2.19
N GLN A 211 -15.44 2.18 -2.75
CA GLN A 211 -16.00 1.00 -2.08
C GLN A 211 -15.05 -0.19 -2.26
N LEU A 212 -14.83 -0.95 -1.19
CA LEU A 212 -13.88 -2.06 -1.19
C LEU A 212 -14.58 -3.40 -1.36
N MET A 213 -13.99 -4.22 -2.22
CA MET A 213 -14.34 -5.62 -2.40
C MET A 213 -13.35 -6.52 -1.66
N VAL A 214 -13.78 -7.74 -1.35
CA VAL A 214 -12.93 -8.79 -0.79
C VAL A 214 -12.34 -9.65 -1.90
N TYR A 215 -11.06 -9.92 -1.78
CA TYR A 215 -10.30 -10.82 -2.63
C TYR A 215 -9.88 -12.05 -1.85
N ASP A 216 -9.78 -13.16 -2.57
CA ASP A 216 -9.12 -14.40 -2.16
C ASP A 216 -7.71 -14.41 -2.80
N ALA A 217 -6.67 -14.71 -2.02
CA ALA A 217 -5.29 -14.68 -2.52
C ALA A 217 -4.90 -15.93 -3.33
N GLY A 218 -5.70 -17.00 -3.25
CA GLY A 218 -5.49 -18.26 -3.94
C GLY A 218 -4.42 -19.15 -3.30
N SER A 219 -4.06 -18.92 -2.04
CA SER A 219 -3.01 -19.65 -1.32
C SER A 219 -3.50 -20.55 -0.19
N ASP A 220 -4.70 -20.31 0.36
CA ASP A 220 -5.34 -21.17 1.38
C ASP A 220 -6.79 -21.50 1.02
N SER A 221 -7.09 -22.79 0.89
CA SER A 221 -8.39 -23.34 0.49
C SER A 221 -9.39 -23.48 1.66
N GLY A 222 -9.11 -22.89 2.82
CA GLY A 222 -10.03 -22.87 3.94
C GLY A 222 -11.38 -22.23 3.54
N PRO A 223 -12.53 -22.89 3.76
CA PRO A 223 -13.80 -22.33 3.27
C PRO A 223 -14.39 -21.20 4.13
N ARG A 224 -13.93 -21.02 5.37
CA ARG A 224 -14.55 -20.17 6.40
C ARG A 224 -13.50 -19.29 7.09
N PHE A 225 -13.97 -18.22 7.71
CA PHE A 225 -13.14 -17.29 8.50
C PHE A 225 -12.20 -17.96 9.52
N SER A 226 -12.62 -19.07 10.15
CA SER A 226 -11.87 -19.78 11.19
C SER A 226 -11.42 -21.18 10.79
N SER A 227 -11.39 -21.48 9.48
CA SER A 227 -10.85 -22.73 8.96
C SER A 227 -9.39 -22.90 9.39
N ALA A 228 -8.98 -24.15 9.61
CA ALA A 228 -7.56 -24.47 9.73
C ALA A 228 -6.88 -24.28 8.38
N ASN A 229 -5.59 -23.91 8.40
CA ASN A 229 -4.83 -23.68 7.18
C ASN A 229 -4.87 -24.90 6.25
N GLN A 230 -5.16 -24.66 4.98
CA GLN A 230 -5.23 -25.66 3.94
C GLN A 230 -4.58 -25.11 2.67
N ALA A 231 -3.26 -25.23 2.55
CA ALA A 231 -2.52 -24.73 1.40
C ALA A 231 -3.13 -25.17 0.05
N THR A 232 -3.38 -24.20 -0.82
CA THR A 232 -3.91 -24.40 -2.18
C THR A 232 -2.80 -24.90 -3.09
N SER A 233 -3.01 -26.05 -3.75
CA SER A 233 -2.00 -26.69 -4.61
C SER A 233 -2.60 -27.27 -5.89
N PRO A 234 -2.22 -26.76 -7.08
CA PRO A 234 -1.38 -25.58 -7.31
C PRO A 234 -2.03 -24.30 -6.79
N ALA A 235 -1.24 -23.25 -6.50
CA ALA A 235 -1.77 -21.95 -6.11
C ALA A 235 -2.70 -21.39 -7.20
N GLU A 236 -3.80 -20.78 -6.78
CA GLU A 236 -4.78 -20.14 -7.65
C GLU A 236 -4.45 -18.65 -7.83
N PRO A 237 -4.95 -17.99 -8.89
CA PRO A 237 -4.80 -16.54 -9.03
C PRO A 237 -5.64 -15.79 -8.00
N ILE A 238 -5.24 -14.54 -7.72
CA ILE A 238 -6.04 -13.61 -6.93
C ILE A 238 -7.37 -13.35 -7.64
N MET A 239 -8.48 -13.56 -6.94
CA MET A 239 -9.84 -13.39 -7.48
C MET A 239 -10.74 -12.70 -6.46
N LEU A 240 -11.87 -12.17 -6.93
CA LEU A 240 -12.91 -11.70 -6.02
C LEU A 240 -13.50 -12.87 -5.23
N LEU A 241 -13.60 -12.71 -3.92
CA LEU A 241 -14.06 -13.78 -3.03
C LEU A 241 -15.48 -14.21 -3.39
N THR A 242 -15.63 -15.51 -3.63
CA THR A 242 -16.94 -16.15 -3.75
C THR A 242 -16.92 -17.42 -2.91
N SER A 243 -17.80 -17.49 -1.92
CA SER A 243 -17.90 -18.64 -1.01
C SER A 243 -19.27 -19.31 -1.08
N ASP A 244 -19.39 -20.52 -0.53
CA ASP A 244 -20.72 -21.10 -0.30
C ASP A 244 -21.51 -20.21 0.68
N PRO A 245 -22.82 -19.95 0.43
CA PRO A 245 -23.64 -19.13 1.32
C PRO A 245 -23.77 -19.66 2.76
N SER A 246 -23.40 -20.91 3.03
CA SER A 246 -23.33 -21.46 4.39
C SER A 246 -22.01 -21.18 5.11
N ASP A 247 -21.01 -20.68 4.38
CA ASP A 247 -19.66 -20.42 4.88
C ASP A 247 -19.41 -18.92 5.12
N SER A 248 -19.86 -18.04 4.21
CA SER A 248 -19.88 -16.58 4.41
C SER A 248 -20.97 -15.90 3.56
N ASP A 249 -21.17 -14.59 3.76
CA ASP A 249 -22.10 -13.79 2.94
C ASP A 249 -21.47 -13.26 1.64
N PHE A 250 -20.23 -13.62 1.30
CA PHE A 250 -19.53 -13.05 0.14
C PHE A 250 -19.77 -13.81 -1.18
N SER A 251 -20.12 -13.05 -2.22
CA SER A 251 -20.15 -13.47 -3.62
C SER A 251 -19.59 -12.35 -4.50
N GLN A 252 -18.59 -12.65 -5.32
CA GLN A 252 -17.89 -11.66 -6.15
C GLN A 252 -17.40 -10.44 -5.35
N GLY A 253 -16.87 -10.70 -4.14
CA GLY A 253 -16.23 -9.71 -3.28
C GLY A 253 -17.18 -8.76 -2.54
N VAL A 254 -18.50 -8.92 -2.69
CA VAL A 254 -19.54 -8.13 -2.00
C VAL A 254 -20.53 -9.05 -1.30
N HIS A 255 -21.41 -8.49 -0.46
CA HIS A 255 -22.50 -9.24 0.14
C HIS A 255 -23.42 -9.83 -0.94
N ALA A 256 -23.65 -11.14 -0.93
CA ALA A 256 -24.29 -11.87 -2.01
C ALA A 256 -25.75 -11.44 -2.28
N GLN A 257 -26.49 -11.05 -1.23
CA GLN A 257 -27.89 -10.62 -1.36
C GLN A 257 -28.07 -9.10 -1.46
N SER A 258 -27.45 -8.30 -0.58
CA SER A 258 -27.63 -6.84 -0.59
C SER A 258 -26.73 -6.11 -1.59
N GLY A 259 -25.61 -6.71 -1.99
CA GLY A 259 -24.56 -6.03 -2.75
C GLY A 259 -23.74 -5.05 -1.91
N ASP A 260 -23.86 -5.10 -0.59
CA ASP A 260 -23.10 -4.24 0.31
C ASP A 260 -21.60 -4.55 0.26
N TYR A 261 -20.80 -3.50 0.38
CA TYR A 261 -19.35 -3.58 0.44
C TYR A 261 -18.87 -3.79 1.88
N ILE A 262 -17.69 -4.38 2.02
CA ILE A 262 -17.08 -4.71 3.32
C ILE A 262 -16.53 -3.45 4.04
N GLY A 263 -16.28 -2.39 3.29
CA GLY A 263 -15.78 -1.11 3.78
C GLY A 263 -15.52 -0.15 2.64
N MET A 264 -14.97 1.00 2.98
CA MET A 264 -14.67 2.07 2.04
C MET A 264 -13.38 2.79 2.40
N ILE A 265 -12.70 3.30 1.37
CA ILE A 265 -11.57 4.21 1.49
C ILE A 265 -12.02 5.59 1.03
N GLU A 266 -11.74 6.61 1.83
CA GLU A 266 -11.86 8.01 1.45
C GLU A 266 -10.47 8.61 1.30
N ILE A 267 -10.18 9.17 0.13
CA ILE A 267 -8.93 9.87 -0.18
C ILE A 267 -9.29 11.34 -0.34
N LYS A 268 -8.56 12.22 0.34
CA LYS A 268 -8.77 13.67 0.28
C LYS A 268 -7.44 14.41 0.20
N ARG A 269 -7.28 15.27 -0.79
CA ARG A 269 -6.10 16.13 -0.95
C ARG A 269 -6.06 17.16 0.18
N LEU A 270 -4.88 17.36 0.78
CA LEU A 270 -4.66 18.31 1.88
C LEU A 270 -4.15 19.67 1.37
#